data_AF-A0A814YVT4-F1
#
_entry.id   AF-A0A814YVT4-F1
#
_cell.length_a   1.000
_cell.length_b   1.000
_cell.length_c   1.000
_cell.angle_alpha   90.00
_cell.angle_beta   90.00
_cell.angle_gamma   90.00
#
_symmetry.space_group_name_H-M   'P 1'
#
loop_
_entity.id
_entity.type
_entity.pdbx_description
1 polymer ?
#
loop_
_entity_poly.entity_id
_entity_poly.type
_entity_poly.pdbx_seq_one_letter_code
_entity_poly.pdbx_strand_id
1 'polypeptide(L)'
;MNTTIHNGSIQLVTGDLITQNVDVIVVCSTSELLLKNILEKASLVVTEEYYRLSSSVDQQNSLIETTPRNLNCKAILFLPLITLLNPDSKILSNLISEFGSISLNHILYHPKVFRTVAFPAIGCGLIRYPVNIVAQAMIDTAVAKLKETILYFTVSFVILPNQFNIHHRFANRLASIQKLSEPFGSVKCSFSILVGKSILGNKSMKVPSKGYDSTTDNNQIFVVYHDAKAYTNYLIKYQ
;
A
#
# COMPACT_ATOMS: atom_id res chain seq x y z
N MET A 1 -2.95 15.39 -6.17
CA MET A 1 -2.58 14.31 -7.13
C MET A 1 -3.24 13.02 -6.68
N ASN A 2 -3.70 12.15 -7.59
CA ASN A 2 -4.36 10.88 -7.23
C ASN A 2 -3.82 9.73 -8.10
N THR A 3 -3.64 8.55 -7.51
CA THR A 3 -3.23 7.31 -8.18
C THR A 3 -4.10 6.16 -7.74
N THR A 4 -4.72 5.47 -8.70
CA THR A 4 -5.43 4.20 -8.43
C THR A 4 -4.43 3.07 -8.23
N ILE A 5 -4.62 2.29 -7.18
CA ILE A 5 -3.80 1.10 -6.86
C ILE A 5 -4.76 -0.05 -6.60
N HIS A 6 -4.80 -1.04 -7.50
CA HIS A 6 -5.76 -2.16 -7.43
C HIS A 6 -7.20 -1.61 -7.30
N ASN A 7 -7.94 -2.03 -6.27
CA ASN A 7 -9.30 -1.59 -5.98
C ASN A 7 -9.36 -0.29 -5.16
N GLY A 8 -8.24 0.32 -4.79
CA GLY A 8 -8.19 1.54 -3.96
C GLY A 8 -7.48 2.71 -4.62
N SER A 9 -7.23 3.77 -3.84
CA SER A 9 -6.49 4.94 -4.33
C SER A 9 -5.56 5.56 -3.29
N ILE A 10 -4.50 6.20 -3.77
CA ILE A 10 -3.60 7.03 -2.97
C ILE A 10 -3.72 8.46 -3.47
N GLN A 11 -4.03 9.38 -2.54
CA GLN A 11 -4.18 10.80 -2.81
C GLN A 11 -3.08 11.59 -2.12
N LEU A 12 -2.54 12.58 -2.82
CA LEU A 12 -1.69 13.62 -2.24
C LEU A 12 -2.50 14.92 -2.23
N VAL A 13 -2.75 15.42 -1.02
CA VAL A 13 -3.59 16.58 -0.72
C VAL A 13 -2.71 17.69 -0.16
N THR A 14 -2.79 18.87 -0.75
CA THR A 14 -2.23 20.09 -0.15
C THR A 14 -3.27 20.68 0.78
N GLY A 15 -3.00 20.72 2.09
CA GLY A 15 -3.95 21.20 3.08
C GLY A 15 -3.54 20.89 4.51
N ASP A 16 -4.46 21.15 5.45
CA ASP A 16 -4.27 20.86 6.87
C ASP A 16 -5.08 19.63 7.28
N LEU A 17 -4.48 18.75 8.07
CA LEU A 17 -5.11 17.55 8.60
C LEU A 17 -6.40 17.87 9.38
N ILE A 18 -6.45 19.01 10.07
CA ILE A 18 -7.62 19.42 10.87
C ILE A 18 -8.86 19.80 10.02
N THR A 19 -8.69 19.94 8.71
CA THR A 19 -9.75 20.35 7.76
C THR A 19 -10.25 19.20 6.89
N GLN A 20 -9.70 18.00 7.05
CA GLN A 20 -10.00 16.87 6.19
C GLN A 20 -11.39 16.29 6.46
N ASN A 21 -12.02 15.81 5.39
CA ASN A 21 -13.26 15.06 5.42
C ASN A 21 -12.97 13.60 5.03
N VAL A 22 -12.66 12.77 6.02
CA VAL A 22 -12.26 11.37 5.86
C VAL A 22 -12.81 10.55 7.02
N ASP A 23 -12.88 9.23 6.91
CA ASP A 23 -13.35 8.40 8.02
C ASP A 23 -12.37 8.41 9.19
N VAL A 24 -11.06 8.38 8.90
CA VAL A 24 -10.03 8.29 9.93
C VAL A 24 -8.94 9.32 9.71
N ILE A 25 -8.56 10.03 10.78
CA ILE A 25 -7.38 10.90 10.81
C ILE A 25 -6.30 10.21 11.65
N VAL A 26 -5.11 10.05 11.09
CA VAL A 26 -3.94 9.50 11.81
C VAL A 26 -3.04 10.63 12.28
N VAL A 27 -2.66 10.59 13.55
CA VAL A 27 -1.86 11.62 14.23
C VAL A 27 -0.60 10.97 14.78
N CYS A 28 0.55 11.51 14.38
CA CYS A 28 1.81 11.19 15.03
C CYS A 28 1.88 11.90 16.38
N SER A 29 1.62 11.18 17.48
CA SER A 29 1.47 11.78 18.81
C SER A 29 2.79 12.28 19.42
N THR A 30 3.94 11.88 18.86
CA THR A 30 5.25 12.48 19.22
C THR A 30 5.46 13.86 18.61
N SER A 31 4.60 14.31 17.69
CA SER A 31 4.59 15.69 17.24
C SER A 31 3.72 16.55 18.15
N GLU A 32 4.34 17.26 19.09
CA GLU A 32 3.63 18.12 20.07
C GLU A 32 2.71 19.14 19.38
N LEU A 33 3.20 19.82 18.35
CA LEU A 33 2.42 20.82 17.62
C LEU A 33 1.19 20.20 16.92
N LEU A 34 1.37 19.06 16.25
CA LEU A 34 0.25 18.40 15.56
C LEU A 34 -0.75 17.84 16.58
N LEU A 35 -0.27 17.19 17.64
CA LEU A 35 -1.10 16.67 18.72
C LEU A 35 -1.95 17.79 19.32
N LYS A 36 -1.32 18.91 19.71
CA LYS A 36 -2.00 20.08 20.25
C LYS A 36 -3.06 20.61 19.30
N ASN A 37 -2.72 20.86 18.03
CA ASN A 37 -3.66 21.41 17.05
C ASN A 37 -4.88 20.50 16.84
N ILE A 38 -4.68 19.17 16.79
CA ILE A 38 -5.77 18.20 16.64
C ILE A 38 -6.67 18.20 17.88
N LEU A 39 -6.09 18.13 19.08
CA LEU A 39 -6.85 18.10 20.34
C LEU A 39 -7.66 19.39 20.54
N GLU A 40 -7.04 20.55 20.31
CA GLU A 40 -7.72 21.86 20.39
C GLU A 40 -8.86 21.98 19.38
N LYS A 41 -8.66 21.49 18.14
CA LYS A 41 -9.71 21.54 17.13
C LYS A 41 -10.84 20.54 17.41
N ALA A 42 -10.52 19.35 17.91
CA ALA A 42 -11.48 18.26 18.10
C ALA A 42 -12.46 18.56 19.24
N SER A 43 -11.98 18.78 20.46
CA SER A 43 -12.70 19.32 21.64
C SER A 43 -11.94 18.97 22.92
N LEU A 44 -12.26 19.66 24.03
CA LEU A 44 -11.79 19.30 25.37
C LEU A 44 -12.10 17.84 25.75
N VAL A 45 -13.25 17.30 25.33
CA VAL A 45 -13.63 15.90 25.59
C VAL A 45 -12.65 14.92 24.94
N VAL A 46 -12.18 15.22 23.73
CA VAL A 46 -11.17 14.39 23.04
C VAL A 46 -9.81 14.51 23.72
N THR A 47 -9.45 15.71 24.18
CA THR A 47 -8.24 15.93 24.97
C THR A 47 -8.21 15.06 26.23
N GLU A 48 -9.28 15.09 27.01
CA GLU A 48 -9.41 14.28 28.23
C GLU A 48 -9.42 12.77 27.92
N GLU A 49 -10.14 12.36 26.86
CA GLU A 49 -10.17 10.97 26.38
C GLU A 49 -8.76 10.48 26.01
N TYR A 50 -8.01 11.26 25.22
CA TYR A 50 -6.64 10.95 24.82
C TYR A 50 -5.73 10.79 26.03
N TYR A 51 -5.72 11.77 26.95
CA TYR A 51 -4.82 11.70 28.11
C TYR A 51 -5.17 10.55 29.04
N ARG A 52 -6.46 10.32 29.32
CA ARG A 52 -6.92 9.18 30.14
C ARG A 52 -6.48 7.85 29.54
N LEU A 53 -6.62 7.67 28.23
CA LEU A 53 -6.17 6.46 27.53
C LEU A 53 -4.65 6.35 27.56
N SER A 54 -3.92 7.43 27.28
CA SER A 54 -2.46 7.43 27.26
C SER A 54 -1.83 7.07 28.61
N SER A 55 -2.47 7.43 29.73
CA SER A 55 -2.01 7.08 31.08
C SER A 55 -2.19 5.59 31.42
N SER A 56 -3.05 4.88 30.68
CA SER A 56 -3.32 3.46 30.89
C SER A 56 -2.47 2.53 30.01
N VAL A 57 -1.66 3.09 29.11
CA VAL A 57 -0.82 2.33 28.21
C VAL A 57 0.63 2.35 28.71
N ASP A 58 1.15 1.17 29.07
CA ASP A 58 2.53 0.98 29.53
C ASP A 58 3.59 1.02 28.40
N GLN A 59 3.20 1.15 27.13
CA GLN A 59 4.10 0.92 25.98
C GLN A 59 4.23 2.13 25.04
N GLN A 60 5.46 2.41 24.64
CA GLN A 60 5.86 3.50 23.73
C GLN A 60 5.33 3.38 22.29
N ASN A 61 4.59 2.33 21.93
CA ASN A 61 4.13 2.05 20.56
C ASN A 61 2.62 1.79 20.44
N SER A 62 1.82 2.00 21.49
CA SER A 62 0.41 1.65 21.40
C SER A 62 -0.40 2.71 20.68
N LEU A 63 -1.24 2.24 19.76
CA LEU A 63 -2.22 3.03 19.05
C LEU A 63 -3.40 3.35 19.99
N ILE A 64 -3.79 4.63 20.04
CA ILE A 64 -4.93 5.12 20.80
C ILE A 64 -5.98 5.60 19.80
N GLU A 65 -7.19 5.05 19.88
CA GLU A 65 -8.35 5.53 19.14
C GLU A 65 -9.23 6.41 20.04
N THR A 66 -9.67 7.56 19.53
CA THR A 66 -10.63 8.43 20.22
C THR A 66 -11.82 8.78 19.33
N THR A 67 -12.84 9.36 19.96
CA THR A 67 -13.93 10.01 19.23
C THR A 67 -13.45 11.26 18.47
N PRO A 68 -14.09 11.65 17.35
CA PRO A 68 -13.65 12.75 16.49
C PRO A 68 -14.17 14.14 16.90
N ARG A 69 -15.38 14.18 17.48
CA ARG A 69 -16.11 15.40 17.90
C ARG A 69 -16.19 16.46 16.79
N ASN A 70 -15.53 17.61 16.94
CA ASN A 70 -15.65 18.72 15.99
C ASN A 70 -14.82 18.52 14.71
N LEU A 71 -14.01 17.47 14.61
CA LEU A 71 -13.35 17.09 13.37
C LEU A 71 -14.33 16.34 12.47
N ASN A 72 -14.24 16.60 11.16
CA ASN A 72 -15.08 15.98 10.14
C ASN A 72 -14.58 14.58 9.78
N CYS A 73 -14.50 13.71 10.79
CA CYS A 73 -14.14 12.31 10.64
C CYS A 73 -14.96 11.41 11.58
N LYS A 74 -14.73 10.09 11.51
CA LYS A 74 -15.41 9.09 12.35
C LYS A 74 -14.54 8.60 13.50
N ALA A 75 -13.22 8.66 13.37
CA ALA A 75 -12.25 8.31 14.41
C ALA A 75 -10.92 9.08 14.23
N ILE A 76 -10.19 9.25 15.33
CA ILE A 76 -8.82 9.77 15.34
C ILE A 76 -7.91 8.69 15.93
N LEU A 77 -6.83 8.36 15.22
CA LEU A 77 -5.83 7.40 15.69
C LEU A 77 -4.55 8.15 16.05
N PHE A 78 -4.16 8.08 17.31
CA PHE A 78 -2.90 8.60 17.80
C PHE A 78 -1.91 7.45 17.90
N LEU A 79 -0.80 7.58 17.19
CA LEU A 79 0.28 6.61 17.22
C LEU A 79 1.59 7.35 17.46
N PRO A 80 2.37 6.99 18.49
CA PRO A 80 3.71 7.56 18.66
C PRO A 80 4.66 7.06 17.56
N LEU A 81 5.59 7.92 17.17
CA LEU A 81 6.74 7.55 16.33
C LEU A 81 8.02 7.62 17.18
N ILE A 82 8.68 6.48 17.39
CA ILE A 82 9.97 6.42 18.08
C ILE A 82 10.96 7.34 17.38
N THR A 83 11.59 8.25 18.12
CA THR A 83 12.59 9.17 17.56
C THR A 83 13.99 8.58 17.73
N LEU A 84 14.58 8.14 16.63
CA LEU A 84 15.97 7.72 16.52
C LEU A 84 16.85 8.88 16.03
N LEU A 85 18.02 9.05 16.64
CA LEU A 85 19.05 9.99 16.19
C LEU A 85 19.91 9.33 15.11
N ASN A 86 20.00 9.94 13.93
CA ASN A 86 20.79 9.48 12.79
C ASN A 86 20.65 7.97 12.48
N PRO A 87 19.41 7.43 12.38
CA PRO A 87 19.22 6.03 12.06
C PRO A 87 19.75 5.71 10.66
N ASP A 88 20.24 4.48 10.49
CA ASP A 88 20.47 3.92 9.16
C ASP A 88 19.19 3.99 8.31
N SER A 89 19.35 4.15 6.99
CA SER A 89 18.23 4.33 6.07
C SER A 89 17.24 3.15 6.10
N LYS A 90 17.73 1.92 6.28
CA LYS A 90 16.88 0.73 6.37
C LYS A 90 16.10 0.70 7.68
N ILE A 91 16.75 1.04 8.81
CA ILE A 91 16.11 1.13 10.12
C ILE A 91 15.00 2.18 10.09
N LEU A 92 15.30 3.36 9.54
CA LEU A 92 14.32 4.42 9.37
C LEU A 92 13.15 3.98 8.46
N SER A 93 13.44 3.38 7.32
CA SER A 93 12.41 2.89 6.40
C SER A 93 11.48 1.88 7.09
N ASN A 94 12.03 0.96 7.87
CA ASN A 94 11.26 -0.03 8.61
C ASN A 94 10.36 0.63 9.67
N LEU A 95 10.89 1.57 10.45
CA LEU A 95 10.14 2.31 11.46
C LEU A 95 8.95 3.08 10.85
N ILE A 96 9.15 3.77 9.73
CA ILE A 96 8.10 4.51 9.03
C ILE A 96 7.05 3.55 8.44
N SER A 97 7.49 2.41 7.90
CA SER A 97 6.61 1.40 7.35
C SER A 97 5.78 0.71 8.43
N GLU A 98 6.37 0.48 9.61
CA GLU A 98 5.69 -0.07 10.78
C GLU A 98 4.59 0.88 11.27
N PHE A 99 4.88 2.18 11.40
CA PHE A 99 3.88 3.20 11.74
C PHE A 99 2.68 3.15 10.79
N GLY A 100 2.95 3.15 9.48
CA GLY A 100 1.91 3.07 8.45
C GLY A 100 1.12 1.77 8.52
N SER A 101 1.81 0.65 8.76
CA SER A 101 1.21 -0.69 8.82
C SER A 101 0.32 -0.87 10.04
N ILE A 102 0.76 -0.43 11.23
CA ILE A 102 -0.06 -0.47 12.45
C ILE A 102 -1.35 0.32 12.22
N SER A 103 -1.22 1.55 11.72
CA SER A 103 -2.37 2.43 11.46
C SER A 103 -3.33 1.82 10.43
N LEU A 104 -2.84 1.36 9.28
CA LEU A 104 -3.67 0.79 8.22
C LEU A 104 -4.30 -0.55 8.62
N ASN A 105 -3.57 -1.42 9.32
CA ASN A 105 -4.12 -2.68 9.81
C ASN A 105 -5.26 -2.42 10.81
N HIS A 106 -5.07 -1.50 11.76
CA HIS A 106 -6.11 -1.13 12.71
C HIS A 106 -7.39 -0.72 11.98
N ILE A 107 -7.27 0.12 10.94
CA ILE A 107 -8.39 0.65 10.16
C ILE A 107 -9.05 -0.44 9.31
N LEU A 108 -8.27 -1.23 8.58
CA LEU A 108 -8.78 -2.22 7.61
C LEU A 108 -9.47 -3.40 8.29
N TYR A 109 -9.03 -3.76 9.50
CA TYR A 109 -9.62 -4.86 10.29
C TYR A 109 -10.55 -4.36 11.40
N HIS A 110 -10.88 -3.07 11.40
CA HIS A 110 -11.79 -2.48 12.38
C HIS A 110 -13.23 -3.02 12.20
N PRO A 111 -14.00 -3.27 13.29
CA PRO A 111 -15.39 -3.72 13.17
C PRO A 111 -16.31 -2.70 12.48
N LYS A 112 -16.01 -1.39 12.61
CA LYS A 112 -16.63 -0.36 11.77
C LYS A 112 -15.92 -0.31 10.43
N VAL A 113 -16.69 -0.31 9.34
CA VAL A 113 -16.13 -0.20 7.99
C VAL A 113 -15.68 1.22 7.70
N PHE A 114 -14.36 1.43 7.61
CA PHE A 114 -13.75 2.66 7.15
C PHE A 114 -13.29 2.54 5.69
N ARG A 115 -13.38 3.64 4.94
CA ARG A 115 -13.10 3.72 3.49
C ARG A 115 -12.06 4.77 3.14
N THR A 116 -11.84 5.75 4.01
CA THR A 116 -10.91 6.86 3.75
C THR A 116 -10.07 7.17 4.99
N VAL A 117 -8.78 7.42 4.79
CA VAL A 117 -7.85 7.81 5.85
C VAL A 117 -6.97 8.97 5.41
N ALA A 118 -6.66 9.88 6.33
CA ALA A 118 -5.68 10.94 6.14
C ALA A 118 -4.45 10.74 7.06
N PHE A 119 -3.27 10.73 6.44
CA PHE A 119 -1.97 10.72 7.09
C PHE A 119 -1.24 12.05 6.89
N PRO A 120 -0.54 12.59 7.90
CA PRO A 120 0.47 13.61 7.69
C PRO A 120 1.76 13.01 7.11
N ALA A 121 2.69 13.85 6.66
CA ALA A 121 4.09 13.44 6.42
C ALA A 121 4.84 13.28 7.75
N ILE A 122 4.86 12.06 8.29
CA ILE A 122 5.44 11.77 9.60
C ILE A 122 6.96 11.91 9.61
N GLY A 123 7.53 12.45 10.68
CA GLY A 123 8.99 12.57 10.86
C GLY A 123 9.69 13.65 10.01
N CYS A 124 9.02 14.27 9.04
CA CYS A 124 9.60 15.32 8.19
C CYS A 124 9.65 16.72 8.82
N GLY A 125 9.06 16.90 10.01
CA GLY A 125 9.05 18.16 10.77
C GLY A 125 10.31 18.34 11.62
N LEU A 126 10.13 18.54 12.93
CA LEU A 126 11.23 18.78 13.88
C LEU A 126 12.26 17.65 13.92
N ILE A 127 11.83 16.40 13.71
CA ILE A 127 12.70 15.21 13.69
C ILE A 127 13.63 15.21 12.45
N ARG A 128 13.28 15.95 11.38
CA ARG A 128 14.09 16.15 10.16
C ARG A 128 14.51 14.85 9.47
N TYR A 129 13.68 13.80 9.52
CA TYR A 129 13.98 12.59 8.77
C TYR A 129 14.06 12.86 7.26
N PRO A 130 14.98 12.19 6.53
CA PRO A 130 15.11 12.33 5.08
C PRO A 130 13.78 12.08 4.38
N VAL A 131 13.22 13.15 3.81
CA VAL A 131 11.88 13.16 3.21
C VAL A 131 11.72 12.09 2.12
N ASN A 132 12.78 11.78 1.36
CA ASN A 132 12.74 10.72 0.35
C ASN A 132 12.45 9.35 0.97
N ILE A 133 13.09 9.03 2.09
CA ILE A 133 12.92 7.74 2.77
C ILE A 133 11.51 7.66 3.35
N VAL A 134 11.04 8.75 3.97
CA VAL A 134 9.67 8.82 4.51
C VAL A 134 8.63 8.66 3.41
N ALA A 135 8.73 9.43 2.32
CA ALA A 135 7.79 9.36 1.20
C ALA A 135 7.75 7.97 0.58
N GLN A 136 8.92 7.35 0.39
CA GLN A 136 9.01 5.99 -0.13
C GLN A 136 8.35 4.98 0.81
N ALA A 137 8.74 4.94 2.08
CA ALA A 137 8.22 3.98 3.05
C ALA A 137 6.70 4.11 3.25
N MET A 138 6.18 5.34 3.41
CA MET A 138 4.75 5.57 3.60
C MET A 138 3.92 5.16 2.38
N ILE A 139 4.34 5.56 1.18
CA ILE A 139 3.60 5.24 -0.04
C ILE A 139 3.70 3.73 -0.33
N ASP A 140 4.85 3.11 -0.13
CA ASP A 140 5.03 1.68 -0.41
C ASP A 140 4.22 0.81 0.56
N THR A 141 4.13 1.24 1.83
CA THR A 141 3.24 0.62 2.82
C THR A 141 1.77 0.74 2.41
N ALA A 142 1.33 1.92 1.96
CA ALA A 142 -0.03 2.12 1.47
C ALA A 142 -0.32 1.24 0.23
N VAL A 143 0.61 1.16 -0.72
CA VAL A 143 0.48 0.30 -1.90
C VAL A 143 0.35 -1.18 -1.51
N ALA A 144 1.19 -1.66 -0.59
CA ALA A 144 1.13 -3.05 -0.12
C ALA A 144 -0.24 -3.36 0.50
N LYS A 145 -0.73 -2.49 1.40
CA LYS A 145 -2.02 -2.66 2.07
C LYS A 145 -3.21 -2.58 1.11
N LEU A 146 -3.15 -1.70 0.11
CA LEU A 146 -4.19 -1.58 -0.91
C LEU A 146 -4.25 -2.80 -1.85
N LYS A 147 -3.13 -3.50 -2.06
CA LYS A 147 -3.08 -4.75 -2.82
C LYS A 147 -3.60 -5.96 -2.02
N GLU A 148 -3.49 -5.93 -0.70
CA GLU A 148 -4.00 -6.98 0.19
C GLU A 148 -5.52 -6.91 0.39
N THR A 149 -6.13 -5.73 0.24
CA THR A 149 -7.58 -5.54 0.43
C THR A 149 -8.37 -5.66 -0.87
N ILE A 150 -9.52 -6.33 -0.78
CA ILE A 150 -10.52 -6.39 -1.85
C ILE A 150 -11.49 -5.20 -1.82
N LEU A 151 -11.56 -4.50 -0.69
CA LEU A 151 -12.46 -3.38 -0.47
C LEU A 151 -11.87 -2.10 -1.08
N TYR A 152 -12.71 -1.31 -1.73
CA TYR A 152 -12.33 0.05 -2.11
C TYR A 152 -11.95 0.85 -0.86
N PHE A 153 -10.74 1.41 -0.87
CA PHE A 153 -10.17 2.18 0.23
C PHE A 153 -9.25 3.28 -0.30
N THR A 154 -9.25 4.45 0.32
CA THR A 154 -8.44 5.60 -0.08
C THR A 154 -7.50 6.05 1.03
N VAL A 155 -6.20 6.11 0.72
CA VAL A 155 -5.16 6.65 1.60
C VAL A 155 -4.77 8.04 1.12
N SER A 156 -4.95 9.05 1.96
CA SER A 156 -4.57 10.43 1.65
C SER A 156 -3.35 10.85 2.45
N PHE A 157 -2.32 11.35 1.77
CA PHE A 157 -1.19 12.04 2.40
C PHE A 157 -1.45 13.55 2.33
N VAL A 158 -1.60 14.18 3.50
CA VAL A 158 -1.98 15.59 3.65
C VAL A 158 -0.75 16.39 4.05
N ILE A 159 -0.35 17.33 3.18
CA ILE A 159 0.86 18.13 3.31
C ILE A 159 0.48 19.60 3.39
N LEU A 160 1.03 20.33 4.37
CA LEU A 160 0.72 21.74 4.54
C LEU A 160 1.18 22.56 3.31
N PRO A 161 0.47 23.64 2.93
CA PRO A 161 0.79 24.43 1.74
C PRO A 161 2.23 24.97 1.70
N ASN A 162 2.83 25.25 2.85
CA ASN A 162 4.20 25.78 2.96
C ASN A 162 5.29 24.69 2.93
N GLN A 163 4.93 23.41 2.88
CA GLN A 163 5.86 22.28 2.92
C GLN A 163 6.24 21.78 1.50
N PHE A 164 6.69 22.70 0.64
CA PHE A 164 6.95 22.42 -0.79
C PHE A 164 7.89 21.24 -1.05
N ASN A 165 9.01 21.14 -0.31
CA ASN A 165 9.96 20.02 -0.47
C ASN A 165 9.30 18.68 -0.13
N ILE A 166 8.50 18.64 0.95
CA ILE A 166 7.79 17.43 1.37
C ILE A 166 6.78 17.03 0.30
N HIS A 167 5.94 17.98 -0.12
CA HIS A 167 4.96 17.74 -1.17
C HIS A 167 5.62 17.24 -2.46
N HIS A 168 6.72 17.86 -2.90
CA HIS A 168 7.45 17.46 -4.09
C HIS A 168 7.97 16.01 -3.99
N ARG A 169 8.54 15.59 -2.85
CA ARG A 169 9.05 14.21 -2.70
C ARG A 169 7.93 13.17 -2.71
N PHE A 170 6.81 13.45 -2.05
CA PHE A 170 5.63 12.58 -2.11
C PHE A 170 5.06 12.51 -3.52
N ALA A 171 4.96 13.64 -4.23
CA ALA A 171 4.48 13.68 -5.62
C ALA A 171 5.37 12.86 -6.55
N ASN A 172 6.70 13.00 -6.44
CA ASN A 172 7.63 12.22 -7.25
C ASN A 172 7.54 10.72 -6.99
N ARG A 173 7.44 10.30 -5.72
CA ARG A 173 7.27 8.88 -5.39
C ARG A 173 5.94 8.36 -5.96
N LEU A 174 4.85 9.10 -5.78
CA LEU A 174 3.54 8.72 -6.30
C LEU A 174 3.54 8.61 -7.84
N ALA A 175 4.21 9.54 -8.53
CA ALA A 175 4.39 9.52 -9.99
C ALA A 175 5.23 8.31 -10.45
N SER A 176 6.27 7.93 -9.70
CA SER A 176 7.07 6.75 -10.05
C SER A 176 6.27 5.46 -10.00
N ILE A 177 5.29 5.36 -9.10
CA ILE A 177 4.40 4.19 -9.02
C ILE A 177 3.41 4.19 -10.18
N GLN A 178 2.88 5.36 -10.58
CA GLN A 178 2.07 5.48 -11.79
C GLN A 178 2.85 4.98 -13.01
N LYS A 179 4.10 5.42 -13.20
CA LYS A 179 4.96 4.97 -14.31
C LYS A 179 5.31 3.48 -14.27
N LEU A 180 5.36 2.87 -13.09
CA LEU A 180 5.53 1.42 -12.93
C LEU A 180 4.23 0.65 -13.24
N SER A 181 3.06 1.29 -13.07
CA SER A 181 1.75 0.75 -13.45
C SER A 181 1.37 1.05 -14.91
N GLU A 182 1.96 2.09 -15.50
CA GLU A 182 1.96 2.29 -16.95
C GLU A 182 2.81 1.17 -17.54
N PRO A 183 2.28 0.38 -18.49
CA PRO A 183 3.09 -0.62 -19.15
C PRO A 183 4.23 0.12 -19.86
N PHE A 184 5.47 -0.14 -19.44
CA PHE A 184 6.65 0.08 -20.28
C PHE A 184 6.30 -0.45 -21.67
N GLY A 185 6.04 0.47 -22.60
CA GLY A 185 5.53 0.23 -23.95
C GLY A 185 4.75 -1.07 -24.10
N SER A 186 3.46 -1.08 -23.77
CA SER A 186 2.49 -2.15 -24.06
C SER A 186 3.07 -3.37 -24.82
N VAL A 187 3.78 -4.26 -24.13
CA VAL A 187 3.85 -5.63 -24.61
C VAL A 187 2.48 -6.18 -24.31
N LYS A 188 1.60 -6.06 -25.30
CA LYS A 188 0.33 -6.77 -25.33
C LYS A 188 0.70 -8.25 -25.32
N CYS A 189 0.83 -8.85 -24.15
CA CYS A 189 0.88 -10.30 -24.01
C CYS A 189 -0.53 -10.81 -24.32
N SER A 190 -0.84 -10.91 -25.61
CA SER A 190 -1.91 -11.76 -26.09
C SER A 190 -1.48 -13.20 -25.86
N PHE A 191 -1.88 -13.77 -24.73
CA PHE A 191 -1.79 -15.21 -24.54
C PHE A 191 -2.85 -15.85 -25.45
N SER A 192 -2.39 -16.48 -26.53
CA SER A 192 -3.22 -17.39 -27.28
C SER A 192 -3.08 -18.75 -26.60
N ILE A 193 -4.08 -19.14 -25.81
CA ILE A 193 -4.14 -20.50 -25.28
C ILE A 193 -4.49 -21.40 -26.46
N LEU A 194 -3.61 -22.34 -26.80
CA LEU A 194 -3.96 -23.43 -27.70
C LEU A 194 -4.94 -24.34 -26.96
N VAL A 195 -6.25 -24.12 -27.18
CA VAL A 195 -7.29 -25.02 -26.69
C VAL A 195 -7.45 -26.13 -27.72
N GLY A 196 -6.82 -27.27 -27.49
CA GLY A 196 -6.99 -28.46 -28.31
C GLY A 196 -8.19 -29.30 -27.84
N LYS A 197 -8.83 -30.03 -28.76
CA LYS A 197 -9.75 -31.11 -28.38
C LYS A 197 -8.91 -32.32 -27.95
N SER A 198 -9.16 -32.87 -26.76
CA SER A 198 -8.54 -34.12 -26.34
C SER A 198 -9.01 -35.28 -27.23
N ILE A 199 -8.09 -36.14 -27.66
CA ILE A 199 -8.38 -37.34 -28.46
C ILE A 199 -7.78 -38.54 -27.73
N LEU A 200 -8.50 -39.66 -27.70
CA LEU A 200 -8.00 -40.92 -27.13
C LEU A 200 -6.86 -41.46 -28.03
N GLY A 201 -5.69 -41.73 -27.46
CA GLY A 201 -4.53 -42.23 -28.22
C GLY A 201 -4.76 -43.61 -28.84
N ASN A 202 -4.14 -43.88 -29.99
CA ASN A 202 -4.19 -45.18 -30.66
C ASN A 202 -2.80 -45.83 -30.74
N LYS A 203 -2.74 -47.13 -31.05
CA LYS A 203 -1.49 -47.91 -31.07
C LYS A 203 -0.49 -47.52 -32.18
N SER A 204 -0.92 -46.75 -33.18
CA SER A 204 -0.04 -46.24 -34.25
C SER A 204 0.67 -44.93 -33.92
N MET A 205 0.32 -44.29 -32.78
CA MET A 205 1.02 -43.10 -32.29
C MET A 205 2.40 -43.47 -31.75
N LYS A 206 3.43 -42.71 -32.17
CA LYS A 206 4.80 -42.91 -31.71
C LYS A 206 5.04 -42.18 -30.39
N VAL A 207 5.30 -42.94 -29.33
CA VAL A 207 5.72 -42.39 -28.03
C VAL A 207 7.23 -42.14 -28.07
N PRO A 208 7.72 -40.93 -27.72
CA PRO A 208 9.14 -40.65 -27.74
C PRO A 208 9.87 -41.38 -26.61
N SER A 209 11.20 -41.40 -26.74
CA SER A 209 12.12 -41.87 -25.71
C SER A 209 11.86 -41.19 -24.36
N LYS A 210 12.23 -41.87 -23.26
CA LYS A 210 12.10 -41.33 -21.89
C LYS A 210 12.76 -39.94 -21.79
N GLY A 211 11.99 -38.92 -21.44
CA GLY A 211 12.45 -37.53 -21.26
C GLY A 211 11.88 -36.49 -22.23
N TYR A 212 10.96 -36.87 -23.11
CA TYR A 212 10.27 -35.95 -24.02
C TYR A 212 8.74 -36.02 -23.83
N ASP A 213 8.09 -34.85 -23.85
CA ASP A 213 6.65 -34.69 -23.53
C ASP A 213 5.77 -34.50 -24.80
N SER A 214 6.20 -35.00 -25.96
CA SER A 214 5.48 -34.81 -27.23
C SER A 214 5.52 -36.05 -28.12
N THR A 215 4.37 -36.42 -28.70
CA THR A 215 4.20 -37.56 -29.62
C THR A 215 3.82 -37.06 -31.02
N THR A 216 4.01 -37.87 -32.06
CA THR A 216 3.62 -37.51 -33.44
C THR A 216 3.17 -38.74 -34.23
N ASP A 217 2.25 -38.55 -35.18
CA ASP A 217 1.83 -39.54 -36.18
C ASP A 217 2.42 -39.29 -37.58
N ASN A 218 3.46 -38.43 -37.65
CA ASN A 218 4.09 -37.89 -38.86
C ASN A 218 3.26 -36.85 -39.64
N ASN A 219 2.01 -36.58 -39.25
CA ASN A 219 1.16 -35.57 -39.88
C ASN A 219 0.74 -34.46 -38.89
N GLN A 220 0.68 -34.79 -37.61
CA GLN A 220 0.36 -33.90 -36.49
C GLN A 220 1.34 -34.15 -35.32
N ILE A 221 1.56 -33.11 -34.51
CA ILE A 221 2.30 -33.22 -33.25
C ILE A 221 1.31 -33.04 -32.10
N PHE A 222 1.37 -33.97 -31.15
CA PHE A 222 0.57 -33.99 -29.94
C PHE A 222 1.48 -33.70 -28.75
N VAL A 223 1.30 -32.55 -28.11
CA VAL A 223 2.09 -32.12 -26.96
C VAL A 223 1.30 -32.42 -25.69
N VAL A 224 1.93 -33.09 -24.73
CA VAL A 224 1.35 -33.32 -23.39
C VAL A 224 1.79 -32.18 -22.49
N TYR A 225 0.84 -31.37 -22.03
CA TYR A 225 1.11 -30.31 -21.07
C TYR A 225 0.96 -30.82 -19.65
N HIS A 226 1.96 -30.55 -18.81
CA HIS A 226 1.86 -30.75 -17.37
C HIS A 226 1.48 -29.41 -16.72
N ASP A 227 0.31 -29.34 -16.08
CA ASP A 227 -0.25 -28.12 -15.47
C ASP A 227 0.72 -27.39 -14.53
N ALA A 228 1.68 -28.10 -13.93
CA ALA A 228 2.67 -27.53 -13.03
C ALA A 228 3.79 -26.71 -13.71
N LYS A 229 3.82 -26.60 -15.05
CA LYS A 229 4.93 -25.97 -15.81
C LYS A 229 4.48 -25.15 -17.02
N ALA A 230 3.47 -24.29 -16.86
CA ALA A 230 3.14 -23.31 -17.89
C ALA A 230 4.27 -22.26 -18.02
N TYR A 231 5.27 -22.55 -18.86
CA TYR A 231 6.33 -21.60 -19.22
C TYR A 231 5.79 -20.57 -20.21
N THR A 232 6.02 -19.30 -19.94
CA THR A 232 5.47 -18.16 -20.68
C THR A 232 5.99 -18.01 -22.10
N ASN A 233 7.09 -18.67 -22.49
CA ASN A 233 7.73 -18.45 -23.78
C ASN A 233 8.30 -19.74 -24.39
N TYR A 234 7.52 -20.46 -25.20
CA TYR A 234 8.08 -21.37 -26.21
C TYR A 234 7.38 -21.16 -27.55
N LEU A 235 8.14 -20.66 -28.52
CA LEU A 235 7.77 -20.56 -29.92
C LEU A 235 8.22 -21.86 -30.60
N ILE A 236 7.28 -22.75 -30.96
CA ILE A 236 7.62 -23.89 -31.82
C ILE A 236 7.87 -23.34 -33.22
N LYS A 237 9.13 -23.33 -33.67
CA LYS A 237 9.48 -23.08 -35.06
C LYS A 237 9.63 -24.43 -35.76
N TYR A 238 8.82 -24.68 -36.78
CA TYR A 238 9.08 -25.74 -37.75
C TYR A 238 10.03 -25.19 -38.82
N GLN A 239 11.04 -25.98 -39.18
CA GLN A 239 11.75 -25.85 -40.45
C GLN A 239 11.08 -26.75 -41.47
#